data_AF-A0A6G3MID8-F1
#
_entry.id   AF-A0A6G3MID8-F1
#
_cell.length_a   1.000
_cell.length_b   1.000
_cell.length_c   1.000
_cell.angle_alpha   90.00
_cell.angle_beta   90.00
_cell.angle_gamma   90.00
#
_symmetry.space_group_name_H-M   'P 1'
#
loop_
_entity.id
_entity.type
_entity.pdbx_description
1 polymer ?
#
loop_
_entity_poly.entity_id
_entity_poly.type
_entity_poly.pdbx_seq_one_letter_code
_entity_poly.pdbx_strand_id
1 'polypeptide(L)'
;MEDNKKILRVSGPDGMVRIYLCASDTFTDIFEKIEKNYKNLPSLYRLYFDPKNQIEIQNSDQKHQFTNGDLIYLTYNQPPNKNIISYDVDTLVEKNLGIINRQKTEKCNHNDNSKCIHCDSIEIIDHEYMKTIDPPPKHVSFHVFIRRKLRGVNKYY
;
A
#
# COMPACT_ATOMS: atom_id res chain seq x y z
N MET A 1 35.89 -11.66 30.72
CA MET A 1 35.44 -12.67 29.74
C MET A 1 34.61 -11.90 28.75
N GLU A 2 35.19 -11.53 27.61
CA GLU A 2 34.52 -10.74 26.59
C GLU A 2 33.43 -11.61 25.94
N ASP A 3 32.17 -11.29 26.24
CA ASP A 3 31.03 -11.95 25.64
C ASP A 3 31.15 -11.88 24.11
N ASN A 4 31.22 -13.04 23.48
CA ASN A 4 31.37 -13.21 22.05
C ASN A 4 30.05 -12.81 21.36
N LYS A 5 29.80 -11.49 21.29
CA LYS A 5 28.58 -10.89 20.78
C LYS A 5 28.51 -11.06 19.28
N LYS A 6 27.55 -11.84 18.81
CA LYS A 6 27.22 -12.03 17.40
C LYS A 6 26.20 -10.97 16.97
N ILE A 7 26.30 -10.49 15.74
CA ILE A 7 25.33 -9.58 15.16
C ILE A 7 24.34 -10.41 14.35
N LEU A 8 23.07 -10.38 14.73
CA LEU A 8 21.97 -10.88 13.91
C LEU A 8 21.30 -9.71 13.20
N ARG A 9 21.08 -9.86 11.91
CA ARG A 9 20.45 -8.86 11.07
C ARG A 9 18.98 -9.23 10.88
N VAL A 10 18.08 -8.31 11.17
CA VAL A 10 16.63 -8.50 11.04
C VAL A 10 16.14 -7.53 9.98
N SER A 11 15.66 -8.06 8.85
CA SER A 11 15.08 -7.27 7.77
C SER A 11 13.57 -7.24 7.96
N GLY A 12 13.02 -6.06 8.25
CA GLY A 12 11.57 -5.85 8.38
C GLY A 12 11.05 -4.77 7.42
N PRO A 13 9.73 -4.50 7.45
CA PRO A 13 9.10 -3.46 6.63
C PRO A 13 9.64 -2.05 6.92
N ASP A 14 10.00 -1.78 8.17
CA ASP A 14 10.59 -0.50 8.61
C ASP A 14 12.10 -0.39 8.31
N GLY A 15 12.66 -1.39 7.61
CA GLY A 15 14.07 -1.49 7.29
C GLY A 15 14.80 -2.54 8.12
N MET A 16 16.13 -2.42 8.11
CA MET A 16 17.03 -3.43 8.65
C MET A 16 17.56 -3.03 10.02
N VAL A 17 17.28 -3.84 11.03
CA VAL A 17 17.76 -3.66 12.40
C VAL A 17 18.85 -4.68 12.69
N ARG A 18 19.87 -4.28 13.45
CA ARG A 18 20.94 -5.18 13.92
C ARG A 18 20.76 -5.40 15.41
N ILE A 19 20.65 -6.66 15.81
CA ILE A 19 20.54 -7.05 17.22
C ILE A 19 21.79 -7.84 17.64
N TYR A 20 22.20 -7.66 18.89
CA TYR A 20 23.37 -8.34 19.46
C TYR A 20 22.94 -9.58 20.23
N LEU A 21 23.48 -10.73 19.84
CA LEU A 21 23.23 -12.04 20.44
C LEU A 21 24.45 -12.57 21.18
N CYS A 22 24.21 -13.24 22.30
CA CYS A 22 25.20 -14.02 23.04
C CYS A 22 25.05 -15.49 22.67
N ALA A 23 26.14 -16.27 22.74
CA ALA A 23 26.11 -17.70 22.37
C ALA A 23 25.19 -18.56 23.27
N SER A 24 24.77 -18.03 24.41
CA SER A 24 23.82 -18.65 25.34
C SER A 24 22.36 -18.32 25.05
N ASP A 25 22.08 -17.34 24.19
CA ASP A 25 20.71 -16.87 23.96
C ASP A 25 19.84 -17.96 23.31
N THR A 26 18.58 -17.97 23.72
CA THR A 26 17.52 -18.84 23.19
C THR A 26 16.74 -18.12 22.09
N PHE A 27 15.85 -18.82 21.39
CA PHE A 27 14.93 -18.13 20.49
C PHE A 27 14.02 -17.15 21.26
N THR A 28 13.56 -17.50 22.46
CA THR A 28 12.80 -16.60 23.35
C THR A 28 13.51 -15.26 23.57
N ASP A 29 14.81 -15.29 23.88
CA ASP A 29 15.61 -14.08 24.08
C ASP A 29 15.71 -13.22 22.80
N ILE A 30 15.72 -13.87 21.63
CA ILE A 30 15.74 -13.19 20.32
C ILE A 30 14.43 -12.41 20.12
N PHE A 31 13.27 -13.02 20.41
CA PHE A 31 11.97 -12.35 20.32
C PHE A 31 11.92 -11.11 21.24
N GLU A 32 12.36 -11.25 22.50
CA GLU A 32 12.41 -10.11 23.43
C GLU A 32 13.36 -8.99 22.96
N LYS A 33 14.52 -9.35 22.41
CA LYS A 33 15.48 -8.36 21.89
C LYS A 33 14.93 -7.63 20.67
N ILE A 34 14.17 -8.31 19.82
CA ILE A 34 13.50 -7.71 18.68
C ILE A 34 12.44 -6.71 19.17
N GLU A 35 11.59 -7.09 20.12
CA GLU A 35 10.59 -6.21 20.73
C GLU A 35 11.21 -4.94 21.35
N LYS A 36 12.37 -5.07 22.00
CA LYS A 36 13.08 -3.91 22.59
C LYS A 36 13.70 -2.98 21.54
N ASN A 37 14.14 -3.51 20.39
CA ASN A 37 14.84 -2.73 19.36
C ASN A 37 13.90 -2.15 18.28
N TYR A 38 12.73 -2.75 18.07
CA TYR A 38 11.73 -2.26 17.11
C TYR A 38 10.72 -1.33 17.81
N LYS A 39 10.79 -0.03 17.51
CA LYS A 39 9.91 0.99 18.13
C LYS A 39 8.42 0.84 17.77
N ASN A 40 8.13 0.34 16.55
CA ASN A 40 6.78 0.25 16.00
C ASN A 40 6.36 -1.21 15.75
N LEU A 41 6.73 -2.12 16.64
CA LEU A 41 6.38 -3.53 16.46
C LEU A 41 4.88 -3.77 16.77
N PRO A 42 4.09 -4.29 15.82
CA PRO A 42 2.69 -4.61 16.07
C PRO A 42 2.53 -5.85 16.96
N SER A 43 1.35 -6.00 17.59
CA SER A 43 1.04 -7.10 18.52
C SER A 43 1.12 -8.51 17.91
N LEU A 44 1.05 -8.63 16.58
CA LEU A 44 1.19 -9.87 15.85
C LEU A 44 2.29 -9.71 14.80
N TYR A 45 3.42 -10.39 15.01
CA TYR A 45 4.52 -10.45 14.06
C TYR A 45 5.03 -11.90 13.96
N ARG A 46 5.73 -12.19 12.87
CA ARG A 46 6.35 -13.49 12.62
C ARG A 46 7.77 -13.30 12.10
N LEU A 47 8.63 -14.26 12.39
CA LEU A 47 10.03 -14.28 11.98
C LEU A 47 10.27 -15.45 11.02
N TYR A 48 11.10 -15.25 10.01
CA TYR A 48 11.42 -16.24 8.99
C TYR A 48 12.92 -16.27 8.68
N PHE A 49 13.42 -17.44 8.29
CA PHE A 49 14.79 -17.57 7.77
C PHE A 49 14.93 -17.06 6.32
N ASP A 50 13.83 -17.11 5.56
CA ASP A 50 13.83 -16.81 4.13
C ASP A 50 13.01 -15.56 3.79
N PRO A 51 13.39 -14.81 2.74
CA PRO A 51 12.63 -13.64 2.28
C PRO A 51 11.25 -14.02 1.73
N LYS A 52 11.06 -15.28 1.34
CA LYS A 52 9.79 -15.82 0.83
C LYS A 52 8.83 -16.25 1.94
N ASN A 53 9.21 -16.09 3.22
CA ASN A 53 8.42 -16.48 4.38
C ASN A 53 8.02 -17.96 4.40
N GLN A 54 8.92 -18.84 3.95
CA GLN A 54 8.64 -20.28 3.83
C GLN A 54 8.93 -21.05 5.12
N ILE A 55 9.99 -20.66 5.84
CA ILE A 55 10.44 -21.33 7.06
C ILE A 55 10.31 -20.36 8.22
N GLU A 56 9.25 -20.55 9.03
CA GLU A 56 8.94 -19.72 10.20
C GLU A 56 9.81 -20.11 11.40
N ILE A 57 10.37 -19.10 12.08
CA ILE A 57 11.09 -19.26 13.34
C ILE A 57 10.04 -19.29 14.45
N GLN A 58 9.96 -20.43 15.14
CA GLN A 58 9.07 -20.60 16.29
C GLN A 58 9.77 -20.12 17.56
N ASN A 59 8.97 -19.55 18.48
CA ASN A 59 9.46 -19.21 19.80
C ASN A 59 9.74 -20.51 20.58
N SER A 60 10.94 -20.63 21.13
CA SER A 60 11.43 -21.84 21.78
C SER A 60 12.58 -21.52 22.73
N ASP A 61 12.66 -22.27 23.83
CA ASP A 61 13.79 -22.21 24.77
C ASP A 61 15.05 -22.92 24.23
N GLN A 62 15.00 -23.43 23.00
CA GLN A 62 16.19 -23.94 22.34
C GLN A 62 17.19 -22.82 22.05
N LYS A 63 18.47 -23.13 22.22
CA LYS A 63 19.55 -22.22 21.84
C LYS A 63 19.52 -21.95 20.35
N HIS A 64 19.75 -20.70 19.98
CA HIS A 64 19.82 -20.34 18.57
C HIS A 64 21.09 -20.91 17.92
N GLN A 65 21.01 -21.21 16.63
CA GLN A 65 22.16 -21.67 15.84
C GLN A 65 22.76 -20.57 14.96
N PHE A 66 22.30 -19.32 15.11
CA PHE A 66 22.77 -18.19 14.32
C PHE A 66 24.28 -17.90 14.48
N THR A 67 24.88 -17.58 13.35
CA THR A 67 26.26 -17.09 13.20
C THR A 67 26.31 -15.57 13.05
N ASN A 68 27.51 -15.01 13.14
CA ASN A 68 27.68 -13.56 13.05
C ASN A 68 27.39 -13.08 11.61
N GLY A 69 26.40 -12.21 11.45
CA GLY A 69 25.97 -11.68 10.17
C GLY A 69 24.80 -12.43 9.53
N ASP A 70 24.21 -13.42 10.21
CA ASP A 70 23.00 -14.07 9.71
C ASP A 70 21.86 -13.06 9.52
N LEU A 71 20.97 -13.37 8.58
CA LEU A 71 19.85 -12.52 8.20
C LEU A 71 18.55 -13.28 8.42
N ILE A 72 17.64 -12.68 9.17
CA ILE A 72 16.26 -13.15 9.32
C ILE A 72 15.30 -12.07 8.87
N TYR A 73 14.07 -12.48 8.57
CA TYR A 73 13.04 -11.64 8.00
C TYR A 73 11.89 -11.51 8.98
N LEU A 74 11.53 -10.28 9.31
CA LEU A 74 10.41 -9.93 10.16
C LEU A 74 9.23 -9.54 9.27
N THR A 75 8.06 -10.11 9.54
CA THR A 75 6.83 -9.67 8.87
C THR A 75 5.74 -9.37 9.88
N TYR A 76 4.94 -8.37 9.55
CA TYR A 76 3.69 -8.05 10.23
C TYR A 76 2.56 -8.70 9.45
N ASN A 77 2.66 -10.01 9.17
CA ASN A 77 1.54 -10.68 8.56
C ASN A 77 0.38 -10.64 9.56
N GLN A 78 -0.54 -9.68 9.38
CA GLN A 78 -1.95 -10.01 9.51
C GLN A 78 -2.12 -11.30 8.70
N PRO A 79 -2.82 -12.35 9.22
CA PRO A 79 -3.13 -13.50 8.38
C PRO A 79 -3.65 -12.95 7.05
N PRO A 80 -3.28 -13.53 5.88
CA PRO A 80 -3.78 -13.03 4.61
C PRO A 80 -5.28 -13.01 4.74
N ASN A 81 -5.82 -11.84 4.99
CA ASN A 81 -7.23 -11.66 5.12
C ASN A 81 -7.63 -11.74 3.66
N LYS A 82 -8.00 -12.95 3.22
CA LYS A 82 -8.40 -13.25 1.84
C LYS A 82 -9.57 -12.37 1.36
N ASN A 83 -10.05 -11.47 2.23
CA ASN A 83 -11.09 -10.49 2.02
C ASN A 83 -10.64 -9.03 2.24
N ILE A 84 -9.35 -8.69 2.36
CA ILE A 84 -8.92 -7.34 2.02
C ILE A 84 -8.74 -7.38 0.52
N ILE A 85 -9.81 -7.05 -0.21
CA ILE A 85 -9.65 -6.66 -1.60
C ILE A 85 -8.86 -5.35 -1.54
N SER A 86 -7.53 -5.44 -1.61
CA SER A 86 -6.69 -4.29 -1.87
C SER A 86 -7.04 -3.86 -3.29
N TYR A 87 -8.07 -3.05 -3.41
CA TYR A 87 -8.17 -2.27 -4.61
C TYR A 87 -7.01 -1.29 -4.53
N ASP A 88 -6.02 -1.50 -5.39
CA ASP A 88 -5.09 -0.43 -5.70
C ASP A 88 -5.96 0.80 -6.05
N VAL A 89 -5.71 1.91 -5.35
CA VAL A 89 -6.47 3.15 -5.55
C VAL A 89 -6.45 3.52 -7.02
N ASP A 90 -5.33 3.25 -7.69
CA ASP A 90 -5.17 3.47 -9.12
C ASP A 90 -6.14 2.60 -9.93
N THR A 91 -6.33 1.31 -9.58
CA THR A 91 -7.32 0.44 -10.25
C THR A 91 -8.77 0.93 -10.09
N LEU A 92 -9.14 1.50 -8.94
CA LEU A 92 -10.49 2.08 -8.75
C LEU A 92 -10.68 3.35 -9.54
N VAL A 93 -9.68 4.22 -9.53
CA VAL A 93 -9.72 5.50 -10.24
C VAL A 93 -9.70 5.25 -11.74
N GLU A 94 -8.97 4.24 -12.23
CA GLU A 94 -8.92 3.80 -13.62
C GLU A 94 -10.27 3.41 -14.20
N LYS A 95 -11.09 2.68 -13.43
CA LYS A 95 -12.46 2.29 -13.84
C LYS A 95 -13.41 3.49 -13.93
N ASN A 96 -13.15 4.55 -13.17
CA ASN A 96 -13.96 5.76 -13.20
C ASN A 96 -13.52 6.68 -14.33
N LEU A 97 -14.29 6.70 -15.43
CA LEU A 97 -14.01 7.51 -16.63
C LEU A 97 -13.96 9.03 -16.39
N GLY A 98 -14.41 9.50 -15.22
CA GLY A 98 -14.43 10.92 -14.88
C GLY A 98 -15.47 11.70 -15.68
N ILE A 99 -16.64 11.10 -15.87
CA ILE A 99 -17.79 11.68 -16.56
C ILE A 99 -18.80 12.14 -15.51
N ILE A 100 -19.24 13.39 -15.63
CA ILE A 100 -20.28 14.00 -14.80
C ILE A 100 -21.57 14.00 -15.61
N ASN A 101 -22.59 13.34 -15.06
CA ASN A 101 -23.92 13.34 -15.64
C ASN A 101 -24.67 14.59 -15.18
N ARG A 102 -24.96 15.50 -16.12
CA ARG A 102 -25.76 16.70 -15.84
C ARG A 102 -27.24 16.35 -15.85
N GLN A 103 -27.99 17.02 -14.96
CA GLN A 103 -29.44 16.89 -14.90
C GLN A 103 -30.12 17.73 -15.98
N LYS A 104 -31.37 17.38 -16.31
CA LYS A 104 -32.21 18.19 -17.20
C LYS A 104 -32.43 19.56 -16.55
N THR A 105 -32.27 20.62 -17.34
CA THR A 105 -32.51 21.99 -16.91
C THR A 105 -33.70 22.57 -17.68
N GLU A 106 -34.21 23.73 -17.25
CA GLU A 106 -35.28 24.44 -17.95
C GLU A 106 -34.93 24.82 -19.40
N LYS A 107 -33.63 24.87 -19.73
CA LYS A 107 -33.11 25.16 -21.07
C LYS A 107 -33.12 23.93 -22.00
N CYS A 108 -33.50 22.76 -21.50
CA CYS A 108 -33.52 21.52 -22.26
C CYS A 108 -34.84 21.35 -23.03
N ASN A 109 -34.80 21.58 -24.34
CA ASN A 109 -35.96 21.36 -25.22
C ASN A 109 -35.90 20.00 -25.91
N HIS A 110 -36.12 18.94 -25.15
CA HIS A 110 -36.15 17.57 -25.67
C HIS A 110 -36.95 16.62 -24.76
N ASN A 111 -37.31 15.45 -25.31
CA ASN A 111 -38.03 14.39 -24.61
C ASN A 111 -37.11 13.69 -23.59
N ASP A 112 -37.68 12.96 -22.63
CA ASP A 112 -36.94 12.47 -21.46
C ASP A 112 -35.82 11.46 -21.77
N ASN A 113 -35.90 10.73 -22.89
CA ASN A 113 -34.86 9.78 -23.31
C ASN A 113 -33.78 10.38 -24.23
N SER A 114 -33.86 11.67 -24.54
CA SER A 114 -32.87 12.35 -25.38
C SER A 114 -31.96 13.24 -24.53
N LYS A 115 -30.75 13.52 -25.04
CA LYS A 115 -29.80 14.45 -24.43
C LYS A 115 -29.52 15.61 -25.39
N CYS A 116 -29.28 16.79 -24.84
CA CYS A 116 -28.87 17.99 -25.58
C CYS A 116 -27.62 18.60 -24.95
N ILE A 117 -27.06 19.64 -25.56
CA ILE A 117 -25.85 20.33 -25.07
C ILE A 117 -25.92 20.81 -23.61
N HIS A 118 -27.12 20.98 -23.05
CA HIS A 118 -27.33 21.46 -21.68
C HIS A 118 -27.35 20.33 -20.63
N CYS A 119 -27.74 19.12 -21.01
CA CYS A 119 -27.84 17.96 -20.11
C CYS A 119 -26.94 16.80 -20.52
N ASP A 120 -26.21 16.92 -21.63
CA ASP A 120 -25.26 15.89 -22.03
C ASP A 120 -24.16 15.75 -20.99
N SER A 121 -23.63 14.54 -20.86
CA SER A 121 -22.62 14.25 -19.86
C SER A 121 -21.33 14.98 -20.23
N ILE A 122 -20.70 15.62 -19.26
CA ILE A 122 -19.45 16.37 -19.47
C ILE A 122 -18.31 15.69 -18.73
N GLU A 123 -17.09 16.04 -19.11
CA GLU A 123 -15.89 15.54 -18.43
C GLU A 123 -15.52 16.43 -17.26
N ILE A 124 -14.87 15.84 -16.25
CA ILE A 124 -14.37 16.56 -15.06
C ILE A 124 -13.42 17.73 -15.41
N ILE A 125 -12.78 17.68 -16.57
CA ILE A 125 -11.87 18.75 -17.07
C ILE A 125 -12.58 19.91 -17.78
N ASP A 126 -13.91 19.87 -17.88
CA ASP A 126 -14.65 20.94 -18.52
C ASP A 126 -14.40 22.27 -17.78
N HIS A 127 -13.89 23.26 -18.51
CA HIS A 127 -13.41 24.51 -17.93
C HIS A 127 -14.55 25.35 -17.35
N GLU A 128 -15.75 25.25 -17.92
CA GLU A 128 -16.92 25.94 -17.36
C GLU A 128 -17.35 25.25 -16.06
N TYR A 129 -17.39 23.92 -16.04
CA TYR A 129 -17.72 23.16 -14.83
C TYR A 129 -16.74 23.37 -13.68
N MET A 130 -15.42 23.38 -13.95
CA MET A 130 -14.42 23.59 -12.89
C MET A 130 -14.58 24.94 -12.19
N LYS A 131 -15.09 25.96 -12.89
CA LYS A 131 -15.39 27.28 -12.29
C LYS A 131 -16.62 27.28 -11.38
N THR A 132 -17.52 26.31 -11.55
CA THR A 132 -18.73 26.19 -10.72
C THR A 132 -18.47 25.52 -9.37
N ILE A 133 -17.34 24.84 -9.22
CA ILE A 133 -16.95 24.17 -7.96
C ILE A 133 -16.39 25.24 -7.01
N ASP A 134 -16.81 25.21 -5.74
CA ASP A 134 -16.32 26.12 -4.71
C ASP A 134 -15.50 25.36 -3.64
N PRO A 135 -14.20 25.65 -3.46
CA PRO A 135 -13.39 26.58 -4.25
C PRO A 135 -13.02 26.02 -5.64
N PRO A 136 -12.78 26.87 -6.65
CA PRO A 136 -12.37 26.40 -7.96
C PRO A 136 -11.04 25.64 -7.90
N PRO A 137 -11.00 24.37 -8.32
CA PRO A 137 -9.78 23.58 -8.29
C PRO A 137 -8.73 24.16 -9.26
N LYS A 138 -7.52 24.40 -8.75
CA LYS A 138 -6.38 24.90 -9.56
C LYS A 138 -5.81 23.85 -10.51
N HIS A 139 -5.98 22.57 -10.17
CA HIS A 139 -5.43 21.44 -10.91
C HIS A 139 -6.48 20.33 -11.04
N VAL A 140 -6.43 19.59 -12.14
CA VAL A 140 -7.20 18.34 -12.32
C VAL A 140 -6.43 17.17 -11.74
N SER A 141 -7.11 16.06 -11.44
CA SER A 141 -6.43 14.85 -10.97
C SER A 141 -5.48 14.29 -12.02
N PHE A 142 -4.41 13.65 -11.56
CA PHE A 142 -3.37 13.10 -12.44
C PHE A 142 -3.94 12.10 -13.47
N HIS A 143 -4.79 11.16 -13.04
CA HIS A 143 -5.46 10.19 -13.91
C HIS A 143 -6.27 10.85 -15.03
N VAL A 144 -6.98 11.94 -14.70
CA VAL A 144 -7.77 12.69 -15.67
C VAL A 144 -6.87 13.41 -16.68
N PHE A 145 -5.74 13.98 -16.24
CA PHE A 145 -4.74 14.56 -17.12
C PHE A 145 -4.15 13.54 -18.10
N ILE A 146 -3.74 12.36 -17.60
CA ILE A 146 -3.18 11.28 -18.42
C ILE A 146 -4.18 10.82 -19.47
N ARG A 147 -5.44 10.57 -19.09
CA ARG A 147 -6.49 10.21 -20.07
C ARG A 147 -6.67 11.27 -21.15
N ARG A 148 -6.67 12.56 -20.79
CA ARG A 148 -6.76 13.64 -21.78
C ARG A 148 -5.59 13.61 -22.76
N LYS A 149 -4.37 13.35 -22.28
CA LYS A 149 -3.17 13.28 -23.12
C LYS A 149 -3.14 12.04 -24.01
N LEU A 150 -3.67 10.92 -23.53
CA LEU A 150 -3.73 9.66 -24.27
C LEU A 150 -4.94 9.54 -25.19
N ARG A 151 -5.91 10.47 -25.11
CA ARG A 151 -7.08 10.48 -26.01
C ARG A 151 -6.65 10.60 -27.48
N GLY A 152 -7.04 9.60 -28.28
CA GLY A 152 -6.72 9.52 -29.70
C GLY A 152 -5.43 8.76 -30.02
N VAL A 153 -4.62 8.42 -29.00
CA VAL A 153 -3.51 7.47 -29.14
C VAL A 153 -4.08 6.08 -28.88
N ASN A 154 -3.84 5.16 -29.81
CA ASN A 154 -4.47 3.83 -29.89
C ASN A 154 -4.51 3.10 -28.53
N LYS A 155 -5.67 2.52 -28.19
CA LYS A 155 -5.90 1.76 -26.95
C LYS A 155 -5.16 0.41 -26.99
N TYR A 156 -3.99 0.33 -26.37
CA TYR A 156 -3.44 -0.91 -25.85
C TYR A 156 -2.82 -0.62 -24.49
N TYR A 157 -3.63 -0.76 -23.43
CA TYR A 157 -3.30 -1.36 -22.14
C TYR A 157 -4.62 -1.74 -21.47
#